data_AF-A0AA92V6M8-F1
#
_entry.id   AF-A0AA92V6M8-F1
#
_cell.length_a   1.000
_cell.length_b   1.000
_cell.length_c   1.000
_cell.angle_alpha   90.00
_cell.angle_beta   90.00
_cell.angle_gamma   90.00
#
_symmetry.space_group_name_H-M   'P 1'
#
loop_
_entity.id
_entity.type
_entity.pdbx_description
1 polymer ?
#
loop_
_entity_poly.entity_id
_entity_poly.type
_entity_poly.pdbx_seq_one_letter_code
_entity_poly.pdbx_strand_id
1 'polypeptide(L)'
;MDSSKMNFIQKHHIKRLYVRFFDVVRDADGEIMPNATLQFDTTEENMTAEEKEKESLMPKGMEIIPVVYIVNDCFKAKTKTNPISSDKSGRKSSDETPRQLADKILNRILQMNEANDIENVKEIQIDCDWTASTQEAYFEFLHYLKEKAKDKQIQLSATIRLHQLSMTPPPVDRGILMMYNTGDVKQLTCQKPILDMKDVAPYIQHLASYPLPLSAAYPLFSWRILFREGKFIGIMHADEDFPVLPDDSIVVRKPEMTDIMEAIKSINHQNSNINKEVILFDLNTDNIKRFNSEDYEKIFNHRSDGSSI
;
A
#
# COMPACT_ATOMS: atom_id res chain seq x y z
N MET A 1 -0.27 16.83 8.09
CA MET A 1 -1.09 16.90 6.85
C MET A 1 -1.13 18.36 6.40
N ASP A 2 -0.95 18.67 5.12
CA ASP A 2 -1.02 20.07 4.66
C ASP A 2 -2.47 20.53 4.37
N SER A 3 -2.67 21.84 4.17
CA SER A 3 -3.98 22.44 3.93
C SER A 3 -4.65 21.95 2.64
N SER A 4 -3.87 21.55 1.63
CA SER A 4 -4.42 21.04 0.37
C SER A 4 -5.00 19.64 0.55
N LYS A 5 -4.30 18.76 1.29
CA LYS A 5 -4.79 17.42 1.66
C LYS A 5 -6.03 17.50 2.54
N MET A 6 -6.03 18.40 3.52
CA MET A 6 -7.19 18.63 4.40
C MET A 6 -8.44 19.06 3.60
N ASN A 7 -8.28 20.04 2.70
CA ASN A 7 -9.38 20.51 1.85
C ASN A 7 -9.92 19.39 0.94
N PHE A 8 -9.04 18.56 0.38
CA PHE A 8 -9.45 17.43 -0.45
C PHE A 8 -10.26 16.40 0.34
N ILE A 9 -9.78 16.03 1.53
CA ILE A 9 -10.47 15.09 2.42
C ILE A 9 -11.87 15.60 2.79
N GLN A 10 -11.97 16.86 3.20
CA GLN A 10 -13.26 17.45 3.59
C GLN A 10 -14.21 17.55 2.40
N LYS A 11 -13.72 18.04 1.26
CA LYS A 11 -14.53 18.22 0.05
C LYS A 11 -15.11 16.92 -0.48
N HIS A 12 -14.31 15.85 -0.50
CA HIS A 12 -14.72 14.55 -1.02
C HIS A 12 -15.27 13.62 0.07
N HIS A 13 -15.51 14.13 1.28
CA HIS A 13 -16.08 13.38 2.41
C HIS A 13 -15.34 12.06 2.67
N ILE A 14 -14.01 12.08 2.55
CA ILE A 14 -13.16 10.92 2.79
C ILE A 14 -13.22 10.60 4.29
N LYS A 15 -13.50 9.33 4.61
CA LYS A 15 -13.68 8.86 6.00
C LYS A 15 -12.63 7.87 6.46
N ARG A 16 -11.77 7.41 5.55
CA ARG A 16 -10.71 6.43 5.83
C ARG A 16 -9.39 6.92 5.26
N LEU A 17 -8.33 6.81 6.04
CA LEU A 17 -6.96 7.08 5.61
C LEU A 17 -6.09 5.86 5.90
N TYR A 18 -5.51 5.32 4.84
CA TYR A 18 -4.49 4.27 4.93
C TYR A 18 -3.14 4.92 5.18
N VAL A 19 -2.57 4.67 6.36
CA VAL A 19 -1.33 5.33 6.81
C VAL A 19 -0.24 4.27 6.99
N ARG A 20 0.84 4.37 6.20
CA ARG A 20 2.01 3.50 6.34
C ARG A 20 2.74 3.83 7.64
N PHE A 21 2.63 2.93 8.62
CA PHE A 21 3.20 3.11 9.95
C PHE A 21 4.69 2.78 9.97
N PHE A 22 5.07 1.64 9.40
CA PHE A 22 6.47 1.22 9.30
C PHE A 22 6.62 0.13 8.26
N ASP A 23 7.88 -0.12 7.93
CA ASP A 23 8.31 -1.23 7.10
C ASP A 23 8.87 -2.34 7.97
N VAL A 24 8.81 -3.56 7.47
CA VAL A 24 9.47 -4.72 8.06
C VAL A 24 10.44 -5.27 7.03
N VAL A 25 11.71 -5.28 7.39
CA VAL A 25 12.82 -5.70 6.55
C VAL A 25 13.61 -6.79 7.24
N ARG A 26 14.34 -7.57 6.45
CA ARG A 26 15.41 -8.43 6.94
C ARG A 26 16.72 -7.66 6.81
N ASP A 27 17.46 -7.52 7.91
CA ASP A 27 18.75 -6.84 7.91
C ASP A 27 19.88 -7.73 7.34
N ALA A 28 21.11 -7.21 7.35
CA ALA A 28 22.29 -7.92 6.85
C ALA A 28 22.65 -9.16 7.67
N ASP A 29 22.30 -9.19 8.96
CA ASP A 29 22.52 -10.32 9.87
C ASP A 29 21.38 -11.37 9.75
N GLY A 30 20.36 -11.07 8.94
CA GLY A 30 19.22 -11.94 8.68
C GLY A 30 18.09 -11.82 9.71
N GLU A 31 18.16 -10.82 10.59
CA GLU A 31 17.16 -10.53 11.62
C GLU A 31 16.03 -9.67 11.05
N ILE A 32 14.80 -9.91 11.51
CA ILE A 32 13.63 -9.16 11.08
C ILE A 32 13.45 -7.96 12.01
N MET A 33 13.40 -6.76 11.43
CA MET A 33 13.29 -5.52 12.20
C MET A 33 12.41 -4.48 11.52
N PRO A 34 11.81 -3.55 12.29
CA PRO A 34 11.12 -2.42 11.73
C PRO A 34 12.10 -1.44 11.07
N ASN A 35 11.69 -0.83 9.97
CA ASN A 35 12.39 0.24 9.26
C ASN A 35 11.37 1.33 8.85
N ALA A 36 11.85 2.48 8.38
CA ALA A 36 11.01 3.58 7.85
C ALA A 36 9.78 3.88 8.72
N THR A 37 9.96 3.94 10.04
CA THR A 37 8.87 4.16 10.98
C THR A 37 8.40 5.60 10.87
N LEU A 38 7.11 5.77 10.61
CA LEU A 38 6.44 7.07 10.57
C LEU A 38 6.61 7.76 11.93
N GLN A 39 7.11 8.98 11.87
CA GLN A 39 7.08 9.90 12.99
C GLN A 39 5.86 10.78 12.82
N PHE A 40 4.98 10.77 13.82
CA PHE A 40 3.93 11.76 13.89
C PHE A 40 4.56 13.02 14.48
N ASP A 41 4.39 14.16 13.82
CA ASP A 41 4.77 15.46 14.38
C ASP A 41 3.81 15.79 15.52
N THR A 42 4.07 15.23 16.70
CA THR A 42 3.42 15.60 17.95
C THR A 42 4.24 16.69 18.64
N THR A 43 4.76 17.66 17.88
CA THR A 43 5.27 18.88 18.47
C THR A 43 4.07 19.76 18.76
N GLU A 44 3.69 19.82 20.03
CA GLU A 44 3.65 21.07 20.77
C GLU A 44 3.24 20.76 22.23
N GLU A 45 4.26 20.46 23.04
CA GLU A 45 4.14 20.19 24.48
C GLU A 45 3.56 21.38 25.28
N ASN A 46 3.37 22.54 24.64
CA ASN A 46 2.89 23.77 25.26
C ASN A 46 1.46 24.19 24.86
N MET A 47 0.73 23.38 24.09
CA MET A 47 -0.62 23.72 23.67
C MET A 47 -1.69 23.32 24.69
N THR A 48 -2.64 24.23 24.88
CA THR A 48 -3.86 24.00 25.67
C THR A 48 -4.75 22.95 25.01
N ALA A 49 -5.68 22.35 25.78
CA ALA A 49 -6.61 21.35 25.26
C ALA A 49 -7.46 21.88 24.08
N GLU A 50 -7.79 23.17 24.09
CA GLU A 50 -8.53 23.84 23.00
C GLU A 50 -7.68 24.02 21.74
N GLU A 51 -6.38 24.26 21.89
CA GLU A 51 -5.43 24.37 20.77
C GLU A 51 -5.16 22.98 20.16
N LYS A 52 -5.00 21.93 20.99
CA LYS A 52 -4.88 20.54 20.52
C LYS A 52 -6.13 20.07 19.77
N GLU A 53 -7.31 20.51 20.17
CA GLU A 53 -8.56 20.18 19.47
C GLU A 53 -8.68 20.90 18.11
N LYS A 54 -8.12 22.11 17.99
CA LYS A 54 -8.05 22.87 16.72
C LYS A 54 -6.98 22.35 15.76
N GLU A 55 -5.89 21.82 16.29
CA GLU A 55 -4.76 21.31 15.51
C GLU A 55 -4.70 19.79 15.39
N SER A 56 -5.69 19.07 15.92
CA SER A 56 -5.79 17.62 15.72
C SER A 56 -5.52 17.31 14.24
N LEU A 57 -4.38 16.64 14.00
CA LEU A 57 -3.83 16.43 12.65
C LEU A 57 -4.79 15.66 11.74
N MET A 58 -5.84 15.06 12.33
CA MET A 58 -6.83 14.24 11.67
C MET A 58 -8.23 14.84 11.84
N PRO A 59 -8.98 15.04 10.74
CA PRO A 59 -10.36 15.52 10.81
C PRO A 59 -11.22 14.64 11.72
N LYS A 60 -12.07 15.26 12.55
CA LYS A 60 -13.03 14.52 13.39
C LYS A 60 -13.84 13.52 12.56
N GLY A 61 -13.85 12.27 13.00
CA GLY A 61 -14.58 11.18 12.33
C GLY A 61 -13.82 10.48 11.21
N MET A 62 -12.53 10.80 11.00
CA MET A 62 -11.62 10.02 10.14
C MET A 62 -11.19 8.73 10.83
N GLU A 63 -11.31 7.61 10.13
CA GLU A 63 -10.76 6.32 10.53
C GLU A 63 -9.34 6.16 9.96
N ILE A 64 -8.36 5.93 10.83
CA ILE A 64 -6.99 5.58 10.42
C ILE A 64 -6.88 4.06 10.31
N ILE A 65 -6.36 3.62 9.17
CA ILE A 65 -6.04 2.21 8.91
C ILE A 65 -4.51 2.09 8.87
N PRO A 66 -3.88 1.55 9.94
CA PRO A 66 -2.45 1.32 9.95
C PRO A 66 -2.06 0.32 8.86
N VAL A 67 -1.10 0.71 8.03
CA VAL A 67 -0.52 -0.13 6.98
C VAL A 67 0.91 -0.50 7.38
N VAL A 68 1.22 -1.78 7.34
CA VAL A 68 2.58 -2.28 7.52
C VAL A 68 3.07 -2.90 6.22
N TYR A 69 4.13 -2.33 5.66
CA TYR A 69 4.78 -2.89 4.48
C TYR A 69 5.81 -3.94 4.92
N ILE A 70 5.72 -5.15 4.39
CA ILE A 70 6.65 -6.24 4.70
C ILE A 70 7.39 -6.62 3.43
N VAL A 71 8.71 -6.49 3.45
CA VAL A 71 9.56 -6.99 2.36
C VAL A 71 9.43 -8.51 2.30
N ASN A 72 9.11 -9.05 1.11
CA ASN A 72 8.88 -10.47 0.90
C ASN A 72 10.05 -11.37 1.38
N ASP A 73 11.27 -10.84 1.42
CA ASP A 73 12.46 -11.52 1.95
C ASP A 73 12.35 -11.95 3.42
N CYS A 74 11.49 -11.29 4.21
CA CYS A 74 11.17 -11.70 5.57
C CYS A 74 10.54 -13.10 5.62
N PHE A 75 9.87 -13.55 4.54
CA PHE A 75 9.20 -14.85 4.47
C PHE A 75 9.97 -15.91 3.66
N LYS A 76 11.13 -15.56 3.08
CA LYS A 76 11.96 -16.56 2.39
C LYS A 76 12.65 -17.47 3.41
N ALA A 77 12.71 -18.76 3.08
CA ALA A 77 13.53 -19.71 3.83
C ALA A 77 15.01 -19.30 3.73
N LYS A 78 15.73 -19.33 4.85
CA LYS A 78 17.19 -19.16 4.83
C LYS A 78 17.79 -20.29 3.99
N THR A 79 18.40 -19.98 2.85
CA THR A 79 19.31 -20.93 2.20
C THR A 79 20.47 -21.14 3.15
N LYS A 80 20.69 -22.37 3.62
CA LYS A 80 21.89 -22.75 4.36
C LYS A 80 23.11 -22.59 3.45
N THR A 81 23.66 -21.40 3.33
CA THR A 81 24.92 -21.15 2.63
C THR A 81 26.06 -21.09 3.64
N ASN A 82 26.79 -22.20 3.69
CA ASN A 82 28.14 -22.45 4.22
C ASN A 82 28.41 -22.22 5.73
N PRO A 83 28.65 -23.30 6.50
CA PRO A 83 29.23 -23.19 7.83
C PRO A 83 30.75 -23.02 7.71
N ILE A 84 31.22 -21.79 7.55
CA ILE A 84 32.63 -21.45 7.82
C ILE A 84 32.68 -20.17 8.65
N SER A 85 32.31 -20.30 9.91
CA SER A 85 32.81 -19.43 10.98
C SER A 85 32.57 -20.13 12.30
N SER A 86 33.55 -20.94 12.69
CA SER A 86 33.80 -21.24 14.09
C SER A 86 34.19 -19.94 14.78
N ASP A 87 33.25 -19.30 15.49
CA ASP A 87 33.60 -18.67 16.75
C ASP A 87 32.41 -18.43 17.67
N LYS A 88 32.67 -18.75 18.93
CA LYS A 88 31.72 -18.83 20.03
C LYS A 88 31.35 -17.43 20.52
N SER A 89 30.12 -17.00 20.26
CA SER A 89 29.35 -16.25 21.24
C SER A 89 27.87 -16.59 21.09
N GLY A 90 27.26 -17.09 22.17
CA GLY A 90 25.93 -17.69 22.18
C GLY A 90 24.78 -16.69 22.04
N ARG A 91 24.67 -16.00 20.89
CA ARG A 91 23.37 -15.51 20.43
C ARG A 91 22.71 -16.64 19.65
N LYS A 92 21.71 -17.29 20.26
CA LYS A 92 20.73 -18.06 19.49
C LYS A 92 20.16 -17.08 18.46
N SER A 93 20.50 -17.23 17.19
CA SER A 93 19.72 -16.65 16.10
C SER A 93 18.34 -17.31 16.20
N SER A 94 17.42 -16.69 16.93
CA SER A 94 16.05 -17.18 16.99
C SER A 94 15.45 -16.84 15.64
N ASP A 95 15.44 -17.81 14.73
CA ASP A 95 14.67 -17.68 13.50
C ASP A 95 13.24 -17.30 13.91
N GLU A 96 12.88 -16.06 13.61
CA GLU A 96 11.60 -15.52 14.00
C GLU A 96 10.52 -16.25 13.21
N THR A 97 9.70 -16.99 13.93
CA THR A 97 8.60 -17.75 13.32
C THR A 97 7.52 -16.77 12.82
N PRO A 98 6.74 -17.14 11.79
CA PRO A 98 5.58 -16.36 11.34
C PRO A 98 4.64 -15.93 12.48
N ARG A 99 4.48 -16.78 13.50
CA ARG A 99 3.70 -16.50 14.73
C ARG A 99 4.29 -15.37 15.56
N GLN A 100 5.60 -15.43 15.83
CA GLN A 100 6.30 -14.41 16.61
C GLN A 100 6.29 -13.05 15.89
N LEU A 101 6.43 -13.07 14.56
CA LEU A 101 6.33 -11.87 13.75
C LEU A 101 4.94 -11.24 13.82
N ALA A 102 3.88 -12.05 13.76
CA ALA A 102 2.51 -11.57 13.93
C ALA A 102 2.31 -10.87 15.29
N ASP A 103 2.82 -11.46 16.38
CA ASP A 103 2.79 -10.85 17.71
C ASP A 103 3.54 -9.52 17.76
N LYS A 104 4.77 -9.46 17.25
CA LYS A 104 5.59 -8.24 17.26
C LYS A 104 4.96 -7.12 16.45
N ILE A 105 4.46 -7.43 15.26
CA ILE A 105 3.82 -6.43 14.38
C ILE A 105 2.56 -5.88 15.03
N LEU A 106 1.66 -6.73 15.54
CA LEU A 106 0.44 -6.26 16.19
C LEU A 106 0.77 -5.40 17.42
N ASN A 107 1.68 -5.86 18.29
CA ASN A 107 2.07 -5.08 19.47
C ASN A 107 2.66 -3.72 19.09
N ARG A 108 3.49 -3.67 18.04
CA ARG A 108 4.05 -2.40 17.56
C ARG A 108 2.98 -1.46 17.01
N ILE A 109 2.02 -1.97 16.25
CA ILE A 109 0.87 -1.16 15.77
C ILE A 109 0.12 -0.58 16.96
N LEU A 110 -0.20 -1.39 17.97
CA LEU A 110 -0.92 -0.93 19.16
C LEU A 110 -0.14 0.11 19.95
N GLN A 111 1.18 -0.07 20.12
CA GLN A 111 2.06 0.91 20.76
C GLN A 111 2.11 2.23 20.00
N MET A 112 2.18 2.17 18.66
CA MET A 112 2.14 3.38 17.83
C MET A 112 0.77 4.05 17.90
N ASN A 113 -0.32 3.30 17.95
CA ASN A 113 -1.64 3.88 18.13
C ASN A 113 -1.75 4.61 19.48
N GLU A 114 -1.34 3.97 20.56
CA GLU A 114 -1.35 4.54 21.92
C GLU A 114 -0.46 5.78 22.03
N ALA A 115 0.77 5.72 21.51
CA ALA A 115 1.72 6.83 21.59
C ALA A 115 1.31 8.07 20.78
N ASN A 116 0.35 7.94 19.85
CA ASN A 116 -0.07 9.00 18.94
C ASN A 116 -1.58 9.30 19.04
N ASP A 117 -2.22 8.89 20.14
CA ASP A 117 -3.64 9.11 20.41
C ASP A 117 -4.58 8.64 19.26
N ILE A 118 -4.20 7.56 18.57
CA ILE A 118 -4.99 6.97 17.48
C ILE A 118 -5.95 5.95 18.09
N GLU A 119 -7.18 6.39 18.31
CA GLU A 119 -8.23 5.57 18.90
C GLU A 119 -9.11 4.87 17.83
N ASN A 120 -9.85 3.85 18.26
CA ASN A 120 -10.92 3.22 17.48
C ASN A 120 -10.49 2.67 16.11
N VAL A 121 -9.25 2.18 15.99
CA VAL A 121 -8.78 1.45 14.80
C VAL A 121 -9.62 0.18 14.63
N LYS A 122 -10.29 0.06 13.48
CA LYS A 122 -11.14 -1.12 13.17
C LYS A 122 -10.56 -2.00 12.09
N GLU A 123 -9.51 -1.56 11.42
CA GLU A 123 -8.82 -2.31 10.37
C GLU A 123 -7.31 -2.06 10.47
N ILE A 124 -6.52 -3.10 10.22
CA ILE A 124 -5.09 -3.02 9.90
C ILE A 124 -4.84 -3.66 8.55
N GLN A 125 -3.89 -3.12 7.79
CA GLN A 125 -3.52 -3.64 6.48
C GLN A 125 -2.07 -4.13 6.46
N ILE A 126 -1.85 -5.29 5.86
CA ILE A 126 -0.51 -5.77 5.52
C ILE A 126 -0.28 -5.61 4.01
N ASP A 127 0.77 -4.88 3.65
CA ASP A 127 1.25 -4.79 2.27
C ASP A 127 2.47 -5.69 2.07
N CYS A 128 2.34 -6.75 1.28
CA CYS A 128 3.45 -7.65 1.00
C CYS A 128 3.37 -8.23 -0.42
N ASP A 129 4.48 -8.15 -1.16
CA ASP A 129 4.63 -8.82 -2.47
C ASP A 129 4.98 -10.30 -2.33
N TRP A 130 4.07 -11.06 -1.73
CA TRP A 130 4.26 -12.49 -1.55
C TRP A 130 4.24 -13.21 -2.91
N THR A 131 4.97 -14.31 -2.95
CA THR A 131 5.19 -15.14 -4.14
C THR A 131 4.79 -16.58 -3.84
N ALA A 132 4.70 -17.44 -4.86
CA ALA A 132 4.45 -18.87 -4.64
C ALA A 132 5.43 -19.51 -3.63
N SER A 133 6.71 -19.10 -3.65
CA SER A 133 7.73 -19.62 -2.72
C SER A 133 7.61 -19.12 -1.28
N THR A 134 6.90 -18.01 -1.04
CA THR A 134 6.74 -17.41 0.29
C THR A 134 5.30 -17.49 0.81
N GLN A 135 4.38 -18.00 0.00
CA GLN A 135 2.94 -18.06 0.28
C GLN A 135 2.64 -18.77 1.61
N GLU A 136 3.24 -19.93 1.86
CA GLU A 136 2.96 -20.73 3.07
C GLU A 136 3.31 -19.96 4.34
N ALA A 137 4.54 -19.44 4.44
CA ALA A 137 5.01 -18.67 5.60
C ALA A 137 4.22 -17.36 5.78
N TYR A 138 3.90 -16.68 4.68
CA TYR A 138 3.08 -15.46 4.72
C TYR A 138 1.64 -15.75 5.16
N PHE A 139 1.04 -16.85 4.71
CA PHE A 139 -0.32 -17.21 5.08
C PHE A 139 -0.41 -17.69 6.53
N GLU A 140 0.61 -18.41 7.01
CA GLU A 140 0.72 -18.73 8.43
C GLU A 140 0.76 -17.44 9.26
N PHE A 141 1.64 -16.49 8.90
CA PHE A 141 1.73 -15.19 9.56
C PHE A 141 0.37 -14.45 9.59
N LEU A 142 -0.31 -14.34 8.44
CA LEU A 142 -1.58 -13.65 8.34
C LEU A 142 -2.68 -14.33 9.16
N HIS A 143 -2.70 -15.67 9.19
CA HIS A 143 -3.65 -16.42 10.00
C HIS A 143 -3.51 -16.07 11.48
N TYR A 144 -2.29 -16.10 12.03
CA TYR A 144 -2.04 -15.73 13.43
C TYR A 144 -2.33 -14.27 13.71
N LEU A 145 -1.95 -13.38 12.79
CA LEU A 145 -2.25 -11.96 12.94
C LEU A 145 -3.76 -11.72 12.96
N LYS A 146 -4.52 -12.39 12.09
CA LYS A 146 -5.98 -12.30 12.03
C LYS A 146 -6.63 -12.76 13.33
N GLU A 147 -6.21 -13.89 13.88
CA GLU A 147 -6.74 -14.39 15.16
C GLU A 147 -6.51 -13.37 16.29
N LYS A 148 -5.31 -12.82 16.40
CA LYS A 148 -4.98 -11.84 17.44
C LYS A 148 -5.66 -10.49 17.23
N ALA A 149 -5.77 -10.02 15.98
CA ALA A 149 -6.48 -8.80 15.65
C ALA A 149 -7.98 -8.92 15.97
N LYS A 150 -8.57 -10.10 15.75
CA LYS A 150 -9.96 -10.40 16.10
C LYS A 150 -10.25 -10.25 17.59
N ASP A 151 -9.33 -10.64 18.46
CA ASP A 151 -9.46 -10.44 19.93
C ASP A 151 -9.52 -8.95 20.31
N LYS A 152 -8.98 -8.08 19.46
CA LYS A 152 -9.05 -6.62 19.57
C LYS A 152 -10.20 -6.00 18.78
N GLN A 153 -11.06 -6.82 18.16
CA GLN A 153 -12.15 -6.40 17.27
C GLN A 153 -11.66 -5.61 16.05
N ILE A 154 -10.44 -5.91 15.58
CA ILE A 154 -9.80 -5.29 14.42
C ILE A 154 -9.87 -6.27 13.24
N GLN A 155 -10.34 -5.80 12.09
CA GLN A 155 -10.31 -6.53 10.83
C GLN A 155 -8.91 -6.52 10.22
N LEU A 156 -8.54 -7.59 9.51
CA LEU A 156 -7.28 -7.68 8.79
C LEU A 156 -7.53 -7.56 7.29
N SER A 157 -6.83 -6.66 6.62
CA SER A 157 -6.77 -6.59 5.16
C SER A 157 -5.35 -6.82 4.63
N ALA A 158 -5.25 -7.21 3.36
CA ALA A 158 -3.97 -7.35 2.67
C ALA A 158 -4.02 -6.75 1.26
N THR A 159 -2.91 -6.20 0.78
CA THR A 159 -2.79 -5.82 -0.64
C THR A 159 -2.77 -7.07 -1.52
N ILE A 160 -3.42 -6.99 -2.67
CA ILE A 160 -3.48 -8.05 -3.68
C ILE A 160 -3.00 -7.46 -5.01
N ARG A 161 -1.94 -8.04 -5.58
CA ARG A 161 -1.49 -7.72 -6.95
C ARG A 161 -2.33 -8.47 -7.98
N LEU A 162 -2.39 -7.92 -9.20
CA LEU A 162 -3.13 -8.51 -10.32
C LEU A 162 -2.79 -10.00 -10.55
N HIS A 163 -1.51 -10.35 -10.57
CA HIS A 163 -1.09 -11.73 -10.80
C HIS A 163 -1.52 -12.71 -9.69
N GLN A 164 -1.69 -12.22 -8.46
CA GLN A 164 -2.14 -13.03 -7.31
C GLN A 164 -3.62 -13.40 -7.40
N LEU A 165 -4.42 -12.77 -8.28
CA LEU A 165 -5.82 -13.16 -8.53
C LEU A 165 -5.96 -14.57 -9.09
N SER A 166 -4.90 -15.10 -9.71
CA SER A 166 -4.85 -16.48 -10.22
C SER A 166 -4.41 -17.51 -9.16
N MET A 167 -4.11 -17.05 -7.95
CA MET A 167 -3.56 -17.86 -6.86
C MET A 167 -4.57 -18.01 -5.72
N THR A 168 -4.26 -18.85 -4.74
CA THR A 168 -5.05 -18.94 -3.49
C THR A 168 -5.01 -17.59 -2.78
N PRO A 169 -6.16 -17.04 -2.35
CA PRO A 169 -6.18 -15.77 -1.63
C PRO A 169 -5.57 -15.89 -0.22
N PRO A 170 -4.98 -14.79 0.30
CA PRO A 170 -4.51 -14.75 1.68
C PRO A 170 -5.66 -14.88 2.69
N PRO A 171 -5.41 -15.48 3.88
CA PRO A 171 -6.43 -15.73 4.89
C PRO A 171 -6.76 -14.47 5.73
N VAL A 172 -7.27 -13.43 5.08
CA VAL A 172 -7.64 -12.13 5.68
C VAL A 172 -9.15 -11.88 5.62
N ASP A 173 -9.67 -10.74 6.10
CA ASP A 173 -11.10 -10.40 6.02
C ASP A 173 -11.48 -9.81 4.66
N ARG A 174 -10.59 -9.00 4.06
CA ARG A 174 -10.75 -8.42 2.72
C ARG A 174 -9.39 -8.14 2.08
N GLY A 175 -9.36 -8.06 0.76
CA GLY A 175 -8.19 -7.66 -0.01
C GLY A 175 -8.33 -6.27 -0.63
N ILE A 176 -7.20 -5.58 -0.79
CA ILE A 176 -7.10 -4.33 -1.54
C ILE A 176 -6.42 -4.63 -2.87
N LEU A 177 -7.20 -4.66 -3.96
CA LEU A 177 -6.70 -4.93 -5.30
C LEU A 177 -5.95 -3.71 -5.83
N MET A 178 -4.65 -3.83 -6.02
CA MET A 178 -3.80 -2.77 -6.55
C MET A 178 -3.89 -2.72 -8.07
N MET A 179 -4.67 -1.76 -8.59
CA MET A 179 -4.88 -1.55 -10.03
C MET A 179 -3.78 -0.68 -10.64
N TYR A 180 -2.52 -1.02 -10.38
CA TYR A 180 -1.36 -0.30 -10.88
C TYR A 180 -0.10 -1.18 -10.89
N ASN A 181 1.01 -0.61 -11.38
CA ASN A 181 2.29 -1.27 -11.64
C ASN A 181 2.15 -2.41 -12.66
N THR A 182 1.53 -2.11 -13.80
CA THR A 182 1.19 -3.12 -14.82
C THR A 182 2.31 -3.37 -15.83
N GLY A 183 3.22 -2.41 -16.03
CA GLY A 183 4.29 -2.51 -17.04
C GLY A 183 5.70 -2.24 -16.51
N ASP A 184 6.71 -2.46 -17.36
CA ASP A 184 8.12 -2.31 -16.99
C ASP A 184 8.57 -0.84 -17.03
N VAL A 185 8.66 -0.22 -15.85
CA VAL A 185 9.14 1.16 -15.66
C VAL A 185 10.57 1.38 -16.17
N LYS A 186 11.38 0.32 -16.28
CA LYS A 186 12.78 0.40 -16.72
C LYS A 186 12.91 0.49 -18.24
N GLN A 187 11.83 0.27 -18.98
CA GLN A 187 11.82 0.38 -20.43
C GLN A 187 11.38 1.77 -20.86
N LEU A 188 12.28 2.51 -21.50
CA LEU A 188 12.00 3.84 -22.03
C LEU A 188 10.79 3.86 -22.99
N THR A 189 10.61 2.78 -23.75
CA THR A 189 9.51 2.60 -24.71
C THR A 189 8.16 2.32 -24.04
N CYS A 190 8.13 1.87 -22.78
CA CYS A 190 6.90 1.60 -22.06
C CYS A 190 6.19 2.93 -21.73
N GLN A 191 5.03 3.15 -22.35
CA GLN A 191 4.27 4.40 -22.20
C GLN A 191 3.35 4.40 -20.97
N LYS A 192 2.86 3.23 -20.56
CA LYS A 192 1.88 3.07 -19.48
C LYS A 192 2.34 2.09 -18.39
N PRO A 193 3.53 2.26 -17.79
CA PRO A 193 4.04 1.30 -16.79
C PRO A 193 3.24 1.31 -15.48
N ILE A 194 2.48 2.38 -15.21
CA ILE A 194 1.65 2.50 -14.01
C ILE A 194 0.30 1.79 -14.20
N LEU A 195 -0.41 2.01 -15.31
CA LEU A 195 -1.69 1.36 -15.58
C LEU A 195 -1.91 1.24 -17.09
N ASP A 196 -1.85 0.01 -17.60
CA ASP A 196 -2.23 -0.36 -18.95
C ASP A 196 -3.28 -1.48 -18.89
N MET A 197 -4.45 -1.23 -19.45
CA MET A 197 -5.55 -2.20 -19.45
C MET A 197 -5.22 -3.47 -20.24
N LYS A 198 -4.27 -3.42 -21.18
CA LYS A 198 -3.79 -4.62 -21.88
C LYS A 198 -3.13 -5.62 -20.93
N ASP A 199 -2.43 -5.13 -19.93
CA ASP A 199 -1.74 -5.94 -18.92
C ASP A 199 -2.66 -6.34 -17.76
N VAL A 200 -3.75 -5.58 -17.54
CA VAL A 200 -4.80 -5.91 -16.55
C VAL A 200 -5.73 -7.01 -17.05
N ALA A 201 -6.09 -6.99 -18.34
CA ALA A 201 -7.11 -7.85 -18.93
C ALA A 201 -6.94 -9.36 -18.66
N PRO A 202 -5.71 -9.94 -18.69
CA PRO A 202 -5.51 -11.36 -18.40
C PRO A 202 -5.89 -11.77 -16.96
N TYR A 203 -5.87 -10.84 -16.01
CA TYR A 203 -6.10 -11.14 -14.60
C TYR A 203 -7.53 -10.86 -14.16
N ILE A 204 -8.19 -9.89 -14.81
CA ILE A 204 -9.51 -9.41 -14.39
C ILE A 204 -10.60 -10.50 -14.50
N GLN A 205 -10.42 -11.46 -15.41
CA GLN A 205 -11.30 -12.63 -15.56
C GLN A 205 -11.38 -13.50 -14.29
N HIS A 206 -10.36 -13.47 -13.43
CA HIS A 206 -10.35 -14.24 -12.18
C HIS A 206 -11.20 -13.60 -11.07
N LEU A 207 -11.59 -12.32 -11.20
CA LEU A 207 -12.33 -11.59 -10.16
C LEU A 207 -13.69 -12.21 -9.85
N ALA A 208 -14.37 -12.77 -10.86
CA ALA A 208 -15.68 -13.40 -10.68
C ALA A 208 -15.62 -14.64 -9.76
N SER A 209 -14.48 -15.36 -9.77
CA SER A 209 -14.27 -16.58 -8.98
C SER A 209 -13.41 -16.37 -7.74
N TYR A 210 -12.85 -15.17 -7.53
CA TYR A 210 -11.95 -14.90 -6.41
C TYR A 210 -12.77 -14.80 -5.10
N PRO A 211 -12.56 -15.70 -4.11
CA PRO A 211 -13.51 -15.85 -3.00
C PRO A 211 -13.30 -14.83 -1.87
N LEU A 212 -12.18 -14.11 -1.87
CA LEU A 212 -11.90 -13.05 -0.89
C LEU A 212 -12.60 -11.75 -1.33
N PRO A 213 -13.40 -11.09 -0.47
CA PRO A 213 -13.97 -9.78 -0.78
C PRO A 213 -12.87 -8.75 -1.09
N LEU A 214 -13.04 -7.98 -2.16
CA LEU A 214 -12.03 -7.01 -2.61
C LEU A 214 -12.57 -5.58 -2.57
N SER A 215 -11.64 -4.62 -2.43
CA SER A 215 -11.84 -3.22 -2.79
C SER A 215 -10.72 -2.78 -3.74
N ALA A 216 -11.04 -1.95 -4.74
CA ALA A 216 -10.05 -1.51 -5.71
C ALA A 216 -9.27 -0.27 -5.25
N ALA A 217 -7.96 -0.27 -5.47
CA ALA A 217 -7.08 0.88 -5.32
C ALA A 217 -6.57 1.36 -6.68
N TYR A 218 -6.92 2.60 -7.07
CA TYR A 218 -6.52 3.18 -8.36
C TYR A 218 -5.38 4.19 -8.20
N PRO A 219 -4.46 4.26 -9.19
CA PRO A 219 -3.30 5.14 -9.15
C PRO A 219 -3.64 6.58 -9.55
N LEU A 220 -3.37 7.53 -8.67
CA LEU A 220 -3.34 8.96 -8.98
C LEU A 220 -1.92 9.51 -9.15
N PHE A 221 -0.91 8.72 -8.78
CA PHE A 221 0.48 9.15 -8.81
C PHE A 221 1.06 9.19 -10.23
N SER A 222 2.22 9.84 -10.33
CA SER A 222 3.07 9.82 -11.51
C SER A 222 4.50 9.45 -11.13
N TRP A 223 5.26 8.99 -12.10
CA TRP A 223 6.70 8.76 -11.95
C TRP A 223 7.46 9.70 -12.86
N ARG A 224 8.45 10.39 -12.29
CA ARG A 224 9.52 11.04 -13.03
C ARG A 224 10.66 10.03 -13.12
N ILE A 225 11.01 9.60 -14.32
CA ILE A 225 11.96 8.51 -14.54
C ILE A 225 13.17 9.07 -15.26
N LEU A 226 14.35 8.88 -14.67
CA LEU A 226 15.63 9.28 -15.25
C LEU A 226 16.19 8.14 -16.10
N PHE A 227 16.52 8.46 -17.35
CA PHE A 227 17.24 7.58 -18.26
C PHE A 227 18.55 8.24 -18.69
N ARG A 228 19.62 7.42 -18.78
CA ARG A 228 20.93 7.83 -19.29
C ARG A 228 21.34 6.88 -20.39
N GLU A 229 21.64 7.42 -21.58
CA GLU A 229 21.96 6.62 -22.76
C GLU A 229 20.89 5.54 -23.05
N GLY A 230 19.62 5.87 -22.82
CA GLY A 230 18.48 4.95 -22.98
C GLY A 230 18.31 3.90 -21.88
N LYS A 231 19.17 3.87 -20.85
CA LYS A 231 19.09 2.94 -19.71
C LYS A 231 18.43 3.60 -18.52
N PHE A 232 17.60 2.84 -17.82
CA PHE A 232 16.98 3.28 -16.58
C PHE A 232 18.04 3.55 -15.50
N ILE A 233 17.96 4.73 -14.88
CA ILE A 233 18.77 5.11 -13.72
C ILE A 233 17.95 5.02 -12.43
N GLY A 234 16.75 5.61 -12.41
CA GLY A 234 15.93 5.66 -11.21
C GLY A 234 14.61 6.40 -11.40
N ILE A 235 13.74 6.28 -10.40
CA ILE A 235 12.55 7.12 -10.24
C ILE A 235 12.94 8.29 -9.34
N MET A 236 12.72 9.51 -9.81
CA MET A 236 13.01 10.75 -9.09
C MET A 236 11.80 11.16 -8.26
N HIS A 237 12.00 11.31 -6.96
CA HIS A 237 11.06 11.85 -5.98
C HIS A 237 11.32 13.33 -5.72
N ALA A 238 12.58 13.78 -5.81
CA ALA A 238 13.01 15.17 -5.77
C ALA A 238 14.07 15.45 -6.86
N ASP A 239 14.32 16.72 -7.15
CA ASP A 239 15.31 17.13 -8.16
C ASP A 239 16.76 16.78 -7.75
N GLU A 240 17.01 16.60 -6.46
CA GLU A 240 18.33 16.32 -5.90
C GLU A 240 18.65 14.82 -5.79
N ASP A 241 17.69 13.93 -6.06
CA ASP A 241 17.88 12.48 -5.87
C ASP A 241 19.00 11.90 -6.74
N PHE A 242 19.17 12.46 -7.95
CA PHE A 242 20.17 12.02 -8.92
C PHE A 242 20.83 13.22 -9.61
N PRO A 243 22.15 13.18 -9.84
CA PRO A 243 22.80 14.16 -10.69
C PRO A 243 22.32 13.97 -12.14
N VAL A 244 21.61 14.98 -12.66
CA VAL A 244 21.13 15.01 -14.05
C VAL A 244 22.22 15.57 -14.96
N LEU A 245 22.62 14.79 -15.96
CA LEU A 245 23.61 15.18 -16.97
C LEU A 245 22.92 15.74 -18.23
N PRO A 246 23.62 16.53 -19.08
CA PRO A 246 23.03 17.16 -20.25
C PRO A 246 22.34 16.22 -21.24
N ASP A 247 22.81 14.98 -21.36
CA ASP A 247 22.28 13.96 -22.28
C ASP A 247 21.24 13.02 -21.62
N ASP A 248 20.89 13.28 -20.36
CA ASP A 248 19.87 12.49 -19.67
C ASP A 248 18.47 12.82 -20.18
N SER A 249 17.62 11.81 -20.19
CA SER A 249 16.21 11.93 -20.51
C SER A 249 15.37 11.74 -19.25
N ILE A 250 14.62 12.77 -18.86
CA ILE A 250 13.62 12.67 -17.80
C ILE A 250 12.25 12.50 -18.43
N VAL A 251 11.59 11.40 -18.09
CA VAL A 251 10.29 11.03 -18.66
C VAL A 251 9.26 10.97 -17.55
N VAL A 252 8.11 11.62 -17.77
CA VAL A 252 6.97 11.52 -16.85
C VAL A 252 6.00 10.46 -17.33
N ARG A 253 5.69 9.49 -16.47
CA ARG A 253 4.67 8.46 -16.70
C ARG A 253 3.54 8.64 -15.71
N LYS A 254 2.31 8.64 -16.21
CA LYS A 254 1.11 8.87 -15.40
C LYS A 254 -0.11 8.22 -16.07
N PRO A 255 -1.06 7.65 -15.29
CA PRO A 255 -2.33 7.15 -15.84
C PRO A 255 -3.23 8.32 -16.24
N GLU A 256 -3.83 8.31 -17.42
CA GLU A 256 -4.84 9.31 -17.78
C GLU A 256 -6.19 8.97 -17.12
N MET A 257 -7.07 9.96 -16.99
CA MET A 257 -8.41 9.73 -16.41
C MET A 257 -9.18 8.64 -17.18
N THR A 258 -9.00 8.58 -18.51
CA THR A 258 -9.59 7.53 -19.34
C THR A 258 -9.12 6.14 -18.95
N ASP A 259 -7.84 5.98 -18.56
CA ASP A 259 -7.28 4.69 -18.13
C ASP A 259 -7.92 4.24 -16.80
N ILE A 260 -8.06 5.18 -15.85
CA ILE A 260 -8.70 4.92 -14.55
C ILE A 260 -10.18 4.55 -14.74
N MET A 261 -10.90 5.31 -15.57
CA MET A 261 -12.32 5.04 -15.85
C MET A 261 -12.53 3.71 -16.60
N GLU A 262 -11.62 3.33 -17.49
CA GLU A 262 -11.65 2.02 -18.15
C GLU A 262 -11.42 0.89 -17.15
N ALA A 263 -10.46 1.04 -16.22
CA ALA A 263 -10.23 0.09 -15.15
C ALA A 263 -11.46 -0.09 -14.25
N ILE A 264 -12.08 1.03 -13.84
CA ILE A 264 -13.33 1.06 -13.07
C ILE A 264 -14.45 0.29 -13.78
N LYS A 265 -14.69 0.59 -15.06
CA LYS A 265 -15.72 -0.07 -15.85
C LYS A 265 -15.46 -1.56 -15.97
N SER A 266 -14.21 -1.94 -16.20
CA SER A 266 -13.80 -3.34 -16.34
C SER A 266 -14.01 -4.12 -15.03
N ILE A 267 -13.69 -3.53 -13.87
CA ILE A 267 -13.97 -4.14 -12.57
C ILE A 267 -15.48 -4.25 -12.33
N ASN A 268 -16.25 -3.19 -12.61
CA ASN A 268 -17.70 -3.19 -12.42
C ASN A 268 -18.41 -4.27 -13.25
N HIS A 269 -17.90 -4.54 -14.45
CA HIS A 269 -18.42 -5.59 -15.31
C HIS A 269 -18.21 -6.99 -14.71
N GLN A 270 -17.09 -7.22 -14.02
CA GLN A 270 -16.77 -8.51 -13.42
C GLN A 270 -17.43 -8.69 -12.04
N ASN A 271 -17.31 -7.69 -11.18
CA ASN A 271 -17.87 -7.68 -9.83
C ASN A 271 -18.00 -6.25 -9.31
N SER A 272 -19.20 -5.69 -9.42
CA SER A 272 -19.49 -4.32 -8.97
C SER A 272 -19.33 -4.10 -7.46
N ASN A 273 -19.26 -5.16 -6.63
CA ASN A 273 -19.02 -5.00 -5.20
C ASN A 273 -17.61 -4.47 -4.90
N ILE A 274 -16.65 -4.72 -5.78
CA ILE A 274 -15.24 -4.32 -5.60
C ILE A 274 -15.09 -2.80 -5.57
N ASN A 275 -15.95 -2.09 -6.29
CA ASN A 275 -15.97 -0.64 -6.38
C ASN A 275 -16.96 0.02 -5.40
N LYS A 276 -17.51 -0.73 -4.43
CA LYS A 276 -18.31 -0.13 -3.34
C LYS A 276 -17.47 0.77 -2.44
N GLU A 277 -16.19 0.45 -2.33
CA GLU A 277 -15.18 1.25 -1.65
C GLU A 277 -14.00 1.41 -2.61
N VAL A 278 -13.72 2.66 -2.98
CA VAL A 278 -12.60 3.02 -3.86
C VAL A 278 -11.51 3.65 -3.03
N ILE A 279 -10.30 3.13 -3.18
CA ILE A 279 -9.09 3.69 -2.58
C ILE A 279 -8.32 4.43 -3.67
N LEU A 280 -7.90 5.66 -3.36
CA LEU A 280 -7.07 6.48 -4.22
C LEU A 280 -5.65 6.48 -3.67
N PHE A 281 -4.68 6.06 -4.49
CA PHE A 281 -3.28 5.90 -4.08
C PHE A 281 -2.35 6.67 -5.03
N ASP A 282 -1.40 7.51 -4.62
CA ASP A 282 -1.05 8.00 -3.29
C ASP A 282 -1.54 9.46 -3.10
N LEU A 283 -1.90 9.83 -1.87
CA LEU A 283 -2.36 11.15 -1.44
C LEU A 283 -1.17 12.13 -1.30
N ASN A 284 -0.61 12.53 -2.44
CA ASN A 284 0.33 13.65 -2.55
C ASN A 284 -0.42 14.90 -3.07
N THR A 285 -0.02 16.09 -2.59
CA THR A 285 -0.61 17.38 -2.94
C THR A 285 -0.56 17.67 -4.44
N ASP A 286 0.52 17.26 -5.11
CA ASP A 286 0.64 17.36 -6.58
C ASP A 286 -0.33 16.41 -7.30
N ASN A 287 -0.59 15.23 -6.72
CA ASN A 287 -1.55 14.26 -7.25
C ASN A 287 -3.01 14.70 -7.01
N ILE A 288 -3.27 15.41 -5.90
CA ILE A 288 -4.61 15.91 -5.51
C ILE A 288 -5.04 17.09 -6.39
N LYS A 289 -4.12 17.98 -6.75
CA LYS A 289 -4.42 19.13 -7.62
C LYS A 289 -4.52 18.76 -9.10
N ARG A 290 -4.23 17.50 -9.43
CA ARG A 290 -4.08 17.01 -10.80
C ARG A 290 -5.40 16.89 -11.54
N PHE A 291 -6.44 16.39 -10.88
CA PHE A 291 -7.77 16.25 -11.45
C PHE A 291 -8.69 17.32 -10.87
N ASN A 292 -9.72 17.73 -11.62
CA ASN A 292 -10.71 18.64 -11.10
C ASN A 292 -11.69 17.90 -10.16
N SER A 293 -12.56 18.64 -9.46
CA SER A 293 -13.54 18.05 -8.55
C SER A 293 -14.45 17.02 -9.23
N GLU A 294 -14.89 17.34 -10.45
CA GLU A 294 -15.84 16.53 -11.21
C GLU A 294 -15.23 15.19 -11.59
N ASP A 295 -13.93 15.15 -11.85
CA ASP A 295 -13.19 13.93 -12.17
C ASP A 295 -13.06 13.00 -10.95
N TYR A 296 -12.80 13.53 -9.76
CA TYR A 296 -12.85 12.74 -8.52
C TYR A 296 -14.27 12.27 -8.21
N GLU A 297 -15.28 13.12 -8.43
CA GLU A 297 -16.68 12.71 -8.31
C GLU A 297 -17.03 11.60 -9.29
N LYS A 298 -16.51 11.59 -10.52
CA LYS A 298 -16.70 10.46 -11.45
C LYS A 298 -16.09 9.17 -10.90
N ILE A 299 -14.90 9.25 -10.28
CA ILE A 299 -14.26 8.07 -9.68
C ILE A 299 -15.08 7.56 -8.48
N PHE A 300 -15.54 8.45 -7.59
CA PHE A 300 -16.29 8.04 -6.39
C PHE A 300 -17.75 7.64 -6.70
N ASN A 301 -18.40 8.36 -7.61
CA ASN A 301 -19.82 8.20 -7.95
C ASN A 301 -20.07 7.32 -9.17
N HIS A 302 -19.06 6.56 -9.62
CA HIS A 302 -19.10 5.53 -10.68
C HIS A 302 -20.12 4.37 -10.48
N ARG A 303 -21.11 4.54 -9.59
CA ARG A 303 -22.24 3.62 -9.48
C ARG A 303 -22.90 3.55 -10.84
N SER A 304 -22.98 2.33 -11.35
CA SER A 304 -23.45 1.99 -12.68
C SER A 304 -24.66 2.84 -13.06
N ASP A 305 -24.50 3.70 -14.07
CA ASP A 305 -25.61 3.96 -14.97
C ASP A 305 -25.97 2.60 -15.56
N GLY A 306 -26.93 1.94 -14.92
CA GLY A 306 -27.65 0.82 -15.48
C GLY A 306 -28.42 1.32 -16.70
N SER A 307 -27.71 1.54 -17.80
CA SER A 307 -28.27 1.61 -19.13
C SER A 307 -27.83 0.35 -19.84
N SER A 308 -28.71 -0.64 -19.76
CA SER A 308 -28.74 -1.74 -20.72
C SER A 308 -28.68 -1.18 -22.13
N ILE A 309 -27.75 -1.69 -22.94
CA ILE A 309 -27.94 -1.84 -24.38
C ILE A 309 -27.79 -3.33 -24.67
#